data_AF-A0A949PSH1-F1
#
_entry.id   AF-A0A949PSH1-F1
#
_cell.length_a   1.000
_cell.length_b   1.000
_cell.length_c   1.000
_cell.angle_alpha   90.00
_cell.angle_beta   90.00
_cell.angle_gamma   90.00
#
_symmetry.space_group_name_H-M   'P 1'
#
loop_
_entity.id
_entity.type
_entity.pdbx_description
1 polymer ?
#
loop_
_entity_poly.entity_id
_entity_poly.type
_entity_poly.pdbx_seq_one_letter_code
_entity_poly.pdbx_strand_id
1 'polypeptide(L)'
;MRALTVEDEGWSEWIASLAQQTRGGGEDTRFQNTVIRLHDQLGHKVPDYFVELYRTEKSDDRFEQRLYQKFIDSVHPYEDDQSYRALYLDIGILDKLRPEIEEKGLLYFSFLASPVYASGSRNGKKSGLPPVGYLPVPEHRTGGVKVQLSQLDEVFAAHRTVLIDAQIHRFVDPSVFQMRPLKPATP
;
A
#
# COMPACT_ATOMS: atom_id res chain seq x y z
N MET A 1 21.80 -3.89 0.93
CA MET A 1 21.62 -5.34 1.14
C MET A 1 20.84 -5.79 -0.08
N ARG A 2 21.44 -6.59 -0.99
CA ARG A 2 20.85 -6.82 -2.32
C ARG A 2 19.62 -7.72 -2.18
N ALA A 3 18.50 -7.32 -2.78
CA ALA A 3 17.28 -8.13 -2.78
C ALA A 3 17.55 -9.50 -3.42
N LEU A 4 16.93 -10.55 -2.88
CA LEU A 4 17.00 -11.89 -3.47
C LEU A 4 16.38 -11.84 -4.87
N THR A 5 17.16 -12.17 -5.88
CA THR A 5 16.72 -12.26 -7.27
C THR A 5 16.72 -13.74 -7.64
N VAL A 6 15.56 -14.26 -8.02
CA VAL A 6 15.41 -15.65 -8.51
C VAL A 6 14.91 -15.55 -9.94
N GLU A 7 15.75 -15.97 -10.88
CA GLU A 7 15.37 -16.06 -12.29
C GLU A 7 14.31 -17.16 -12.49
N ASP A 8 13.49 -17.03 -13.52
CA ASP A 8 12.39 -17.97 -13.82
C ASP A 8 12.87 -19.43 -13.88
N GLU A 9 14.06 -19.67 -14.44
CA GLU A 9 14.68 -20.99 -14.56
C GLU A 9 15.02 -21.62 -13.20
N GLY A 10 15.32 -20.81 -12.18
CA GLY A 10 15.66 -21.25 -10.82
C GLY A 10 14.47 -21.27 -9.85
N TRP A 11 13.29 -20.83 -10.29
CA TRP A 11 12.13 -20.63 -9.43
C TRP A 11 11.66 -21.91 -8.73
N SER A 12 11.59 -23.02 -9.47
CA SER A 12 11.08 -24.30 -8.93
C SER A 12 12.00 -24.89 -7.86
N GLU A 13 13.31 -24.81 -8.07
CA GLU A 13 14.32 -25.28 -7.11
C GLU A 13 14.32 -24.42 -5.85
N TRP A 14 14.19 -23.11 -6.03
CA TRP A 14 14.07 -22.18 -4.92
C TRP A 14 12.83 -22.46 -4.05
N ILE A 15 11.66 -22.66 -4.66
CA ILE A 15 10.44 -23.07 -3.95
C ILE A 15 10.66 -24.37 -3.17
N ALA A 16 11.28 -25.39 -3.79
CA ALA A 16 11.53 -26.66 -3.13
C ALA A 16 12.47 -26.49 -1.91
N SER A 17 13.48 -25.64 -2.03
CA SER A 17 14.40 -25.31 -0.93
C SER A 17 13.70 -24.63 0.24
N LEU A 18 12.79 -23.68 -0.03
CA LEU A 18 12.02 -22.98 0.99
C LEU A 18 11.03 -23.93 1.67
N ALA A 19 10.34 -24.77 0.91
CA ALA A 19 9.41 -25.77 1.44
C ALA A 19 10.14 -26.75 2.39
N GLN A 20 11.40 -27.08 2.12
CA GLN A 20 12.21 -27.89 3.03
C GLN A 20 12.57 -27.15 4.32
N GLN A 21 12.85 -25.85 4.23
CA GLN A 21 13.18 -25.00 5.40
C GLN A 21 11.97 -24.70 6.28
N THR A 22 10.76 -24.63 5.72
CA THR A 22 9.53 -24.32 6.45
C THR A 22 8.81 -25.53 7.05
N ARG A 23 9.21 -26.77 6.69
CA ARG A 23 8.61 -28.03 7.19
C ARG A 23 8.64 -28.24 8.71
N GLY A 24 9.47 -27.49 9.45
CA GLY A 24 9.57 -27.55 10.91
C GLY A 24 9.02 -26.31 11.64
N GLY A 25 8.36 -25.40 10.94
CA GLY A 25 7.92 -24.12 11.48
C GLY A 25 6.73 -24.23 12.44
N GLY A 26 6.87 -23.63 13.64
CA GLY A 26 5.79 -23.47 14.62
C GLY A 26 5.05 -22.13 14.47
N GLU A 27 4.21 -21.76 15.44
CA GLU A 27 3.46 -20.49 15.44
C GLU A 27 4.35 -19.26 15.20
N ASP A 28 5.58 -19.28 15.70
CA ASP A 28 6.57 -18.19 15.60
C ASP A 28 7.21 -18.05 14.19
N THR A 29 6.79 -18.84 13.21
CA THR A 29 7.34 -18.82 11.84
C THR A 29 6.30 -18.50 10.78
N ARG A 30 5.09 -18.09 11.20
CA ARG A 30 3.94 -17.86 10.33
C ARG A 30 4.00 -16.50 9.64
N PHE A 31 4.89 -16.36 8.68
CA PHE A 31 5.06 -15.10 7.94
C PHE A 31 4.50 -15.15 6.52
N GLN A 32 4.01 -14.01 6.03
CA GLN A 32 3.66 -13.78 4.63
C GLN A 32 4.51 -12.65 4.07
N ASN A 33 5.07 -12.85 2.88
CA ASN A 33 5.66 -11.75 2.11
C ASN A 33 4.59 -11.17 1.17
N THR A 34 4.25 -9.90 1.32
CA THR A 34 3.26 -9.22 0.48
C THR A 34 3.97 -8.17 -0.36
N VAL A 35 4.12 -8.44 -1.65
CA VAL A 35 4.68 -7.49 -2.61
C VAL A 35 3.55 -6.64 -3.14
N ILE A 36 3.69 -5.33 -3.08
CA ILE A 36 2.73 -4.36 -3.61
C ILE A 36 3.39 -3.68 -4.78
N ARG A 37 2.67 -3.56 -5.89
CA ARG A 37 3.01 -2.69 -7.00
C ARG A 37 1.97 -1.58 -7.11
N LEU A 38 2.39 -0.32 -7.03
CA LEU A 38 1.48 0.82 -7.15
C LEU A 38 1.69 1.57 -8.47
N HIS A 39 0.62 1.76 -9.23
CA HIS A 39 0.62 2.55 -10.46
C HIS A 39 -0.56 3.53 -10.52
N ASP A 40 -0.44 4.57 -11.34
CA ASP A 40 -1.54 5.50 -11.61
C ASP A 40 -2.48 4.95 -12.70
N GLN A 41 -3.60 5.63 -12.94
CA GLN A 41 -4.59 5.26 -13.96
C GLN A 41 -4.08 5.33 -15.41
N LEU A 42 -2.90 5.90 -15.66
CA LEU A 42 -2.23 5.92 -16.96
C LEU A 42 -1.15 4.84 -17.06
N GLY A 43 -0.99 4.00 -16.01
CA GLY A 43 0.01 2.96 -15.93
C GLY A 43 1.40 3.45 -15.50
N HIS A 44 1.52 4.71 -15.05
CA HIS A 44 2.80 5.19 -14.53
C HIS A 44 3.07 4.62 -13.14
N LYS A 45 4.32 4.21 -12.92
CA LYS A 45 4.81 3.75 -11.63
C LYS A 45 4.72 4.87 -10.58
N VAL A 46 4.28 4.53 -9.37
CA VAL A 46 4.21 5.45 -8.22
C VAL A 46 5.27 5.05 -7.20
N PRO A 47 6.46 5.69 -7.19
CA PRO A 47 7.57 5.24 -6.35
C PRO A 47 7.47 5.73 -4.89
N ASP A 48 6.92 6.92 -4.67
CA ASP A 48 6.85 7.55 -3.34
C ASP A 48 5.44 7.40 -2.76
N TYR A 49 5.26 6.35 -1.96
CA TYR A 49 3.98 6.04 -1.32
C TYR A 49 4.15 5.34 0.03
N PHE A 50 3.12 5.45 0.85
CA PHE A 50 2.95 4.76 2.11
C PHE A 50 1.72 3.86 2.04
N VAL A 51 1.80 2.71 2.70
CA VAL A 51 0.72 1.72 2.78
C VAL A 51 0.12 1.81 4.17
N GLU A 52 -1.17 2.05 4.25
CA GLU A 52 -1.91 2.13 5.50
C GLU A 52 -2.79 0.90 5.67
N LEU A 53 -2.82 0.37 6.88
CA LEU A 53 -3.69 -0.72 7.28
C LEU A 53 -4.39 -0.35 8.59
N TYR A 54 -5.71 -0.19 8.57
CA TYR A 54 -6.43 0.37 9.71
C TYR A 54 -7.87 -0.11 9.77
N ARG A 55 -8.55 0.23 10.86
CA ARG A 55 -10.01 0.06 11.00
C ARG A 55 -10.69 1.42 11.00
N THR A 56 -11.87 1.50 10.37
CA THR A 56 -12.66 2.75 10.33
C THR A 56 -13.61 2.89 11.52
N GLU A 57 -13.90 1.81 12.24
CA GLU A 57 -14.86 1.78 13.35
C GLU A 57 -14.12 1.59 14.67
N LYS A 58 -14.44 2.44 15.67
CA LYS A 58 -13.95 2.37 17.06
C LYS A 58 -12.42 2.27 17.17
N SER A 59 -11.74 3.41 17.01
CA SER A 59 -10.28 3.50 17.22
C SER A 59 -9.90 2.95 18.60
N ASP A 60 -8.99 1.98 18.61
CA ASP A 60 -8.44 1.36 19.81
C ASP A 60 -6.92 1.41 19.64
N ASP A 61 -6.28 2.38 20.31
CA ASP A 61 -4.85 2.64 20.17
C ASP A 61 -4.01 1.38 20.41
N ARG A 62 -4.47 0.49 21.31
CA ARG A 62 -3.78 -0.78 21.60
C ARG A 62 -3.84 -1.74 20.44
N PHE A 63 -4.98 -1.81 19.75
CA PHE A 63 -5.12 -2.64 18.55
C PHE A 63 -4.27 -2.07 17.42
N GLU A 64 -4.37 -0.77 17.12
CA GLU A 64 -3.61 -0.14 16.05
C GLU A 64 -2.11 -0.27 16.31
N GLN A 65 -1.68 -0.11 17.56
CA GLN A 65 -0.28 -0.35 17.95
C GLN A 65 0.14 -1.80 17.68
N ARG A 66 -0.68 -2.80 18.02
CA ARG A 66 -0.36 -4.22 17.72
C ARG A 66 -0.34 -4.47 16.22
N LEU A 67 -1.25 -3.88 15.46
CA LEU A 67 -1.32 -4.01 14.01
C LEU A 67 -0.05 -3.43 13.34
N TYR A 68 0.34 -2.21 13.69
CA TYR A 68 1.48 -1.56 13.05
C TYR A 68 2.85 -1.97 13.62
N GLN A 69 2.95 -2.36 14.89
CA GLN A 69 4.24 -2.68 15.52
C GLN A 69 4.54 -4.18 15.61
N LYS A 70 3.55 -5.06 15.39
CA LYS A 70 3.70 -6.51 15.55
C LYS A 70 3.22 -7.30 14.34
N PHE A 71 2.10 -6.92 13.72
CA PHE A 71 1.64 -7.60 12.51
C PHE A 71 2.48 -7.22 11.29
N ILE A 72 2.74 -5.93 11.07
CA ILE A 72 3.71 -5.48 10.06
C ILE A 72 5.10 -5.58 10.69
N ASP A 73 5.84 -6.63 10.35
CA ASP A 73 7.19 -6.86 10.86
C ASP A 73 8.20 -5.90 10.21
N SER A 74 8.17 -5.82 8.88
CA SER A 74 9.09 -4.97 8.12
C SER A 74 8.52 -4.56 6.76
N VAL A 75 9.03 -3.44 6.24
CA VAL A 75 8.65 -2.89 4.93
C VAL A 75 9.91 -2.50 4.18
N HIS A 76 10.06 -2.99 2.95
CA HIS A 76 11.24 -2.77 2.14
C HIS A 76 10.84 -2.27 0.74
N PRO A 77 11.29 -1.08 0.30
CA PRO A 77 11.21 -0.72 -1.11
C PRO A 77 12.18 -1.58 -1.92
N TYR A 78 11.77 -1.98 -3.12
CA TYR A 78 12.68 -2.65 -4.03
C TYR A 78 13.62 -1.62 -4.68
N GLU A 79 14.93 -1.85 -4.58
CA GLU A 79 15.94 -0.87 -4.99
C GLU A 79 15.88 -0.54 -6.49
N ASP A 80 15.63 -1.54 -7.35
CA ASP A 80 15.58 -1.34 -8.81
C ASP A 80 14.26 -0.71 -9.28
N ASP A 81 13.18 -0.85 -8.50
CA ASP A 81 11.89 -0.26 -8.79
C ASP A 81 11.10 0.07 -7.51
N GLN A 82 11.16 1.33 -7.09
CA GLN A 82 10.53 1.81 -5.87
C GLN A 82 8.99 1.83 -5.92
N SER A 83 8.37 1.58 -7.08
CA SER A 83 6.92 1.33 -7.13
C SER A 83 6.53 -0.03 -6.56
N TYR A 84 7.52 -0.88 -6.30
CA TYR A 84 7.35 -2.11 -5.54
C TYR A 84 7.76 -1.93 -4.08
N ARG A 85 6.91 -2.43 -3.17
CA ARG A 85 7.22 -2.56 -1.73
C ARG A 85 6.88 -3.95 -1.25
N ALA A 86 7.82 -4.57 -0.56
CA ALA A 86 7.60 -5.83 0.15
C ALA A 86 7.23 -5.52 1.61
N LEU A 87 6.07 -6.01 2.05
CA LEU A 87 5.62 -5.99 3.43
C LEU A 87 5.74 -7.41 3.97
N TYR A 88 6.55 -7.58 5.01
CA TYR A 88 6.65 -8.83 5.73
C TYR A 88 5.65 -8.81 6.88
N LEU A 89 4.73 -9.77 6.87
CA LEU A 89 3.56 -9.79 7.76
C LEU A 89 3.61 -11.02 8.67
N ASP A 90 3.46 -10.84 9.97
CA ASP A 90 3.34 -11.91 10.95
C ASP A 90 1.87 -12.36 11.07
N ILE A 91 1.54 -13.45 10.38
CA ILE A 91 0.20 -14.02 10.36
C ILE A 91 -0.20 -14.60 11.73
N GLY A 92 0.77 -15.07 12.53
CA GLY A 92 0.50 -15.51 13.90
C GLY A 92 -0.02 -14.37 14.79
N ILE A 93 0.46 -13.15 14.58
CA ILE A 93 -0.10 -11.95 15.24
C ILE A 93 -1.49 -11.63 14.71
N LEU A 94 -1.73 -11.74 13.40
CA LEU A 94 -3.06 -11.52 12.82
C LEU A 94 -4.09 -12.50 13.40
N ASP A 95 -3.75 -13.77 13.53
CA ASP A 95 -4.61 -14.80 14.12
C ASP A 95 -5.02 -14.44 15.56
N LYS A 96 -4.11 -13.83 16.34
CA LYS A 96 -4.39 -13.31 17.70
C LYS A 96 -5.22 -12.02 17.71
N LEU A 97 -5.23 -11.26 16.62
CA LEU A 97 -6.03 -10.04 16.45
C LEU A 97 -7.40 -10.33 15.83
N ARG A 98 -7.57 -11.47 15.17
CA ARG A 98 -8.77 -11.86 14.41
C ARG A 98 -10.07 -11.71 15.20
N PRO A 99 -10.19 -12.15 16.47
CA PRO A 99 -11.44 -11.97 17.23
C PRO A 99 -11.85 -10.48 17.36
N GLU A 100 -10.87 -9.59 17.52
CA GLU A 100 -11.12 -8.14 17.63
C GLU A 100 -11.50 -7.52 16.28
N ILE A 101 -11.03 -8.08 15.16
CA ILE A 101 -11.41 -7.68 13.79
C ILE A 101 -12.83 -8.15 13.47
N GLU A 102 -13.16 -9.39 13.83
CA GLU A 102 -14.49 -9.98 13.62
C GLU A 102 -15.58 -9.25 14.42
N GLU A 103 -15.27 -8.82 15.66
CA GLU A 103 -16.23 -8.13 16.53
C GLU A 103 -16.38 -6.63 16.20
N LYS A 104 -15.27 -5.91 15.96
CA LYS A 104 -15.25 -4.44 15.91
C LYS A 104 -15.24 -3.86 14.49
N GLY A 105 -15.21 -4.70 13.47
CA GLY A 105 -15.33 -4.26 12.09
C GLY A 105 -14.05 -4.32 11.29
N LEU A 106 -14.21 -3.96 10.02
CA LEU A 106 -13.39 -4.40 8.90
C LEU A 106 -12.01 -3.77 8.89
N LEU A 107 -11.08 -4.50 8.27
CA LEU A 107 -9.74 -4.03 7.98
C LEU A 107 -9.72 -3.32 6.61
N TYR A 108 -9.06 -2.19 6.54
CA TYR A 108 -8.92 -1.38 5.35
C TYR A 108 -7.46 -1.25 4.95
N PHE A 109 -7.24 -1.21 3.65
CA PHE A 109 -5.94 -1.08 3.01
C PHE A 109 -5.93 0.17 2.14
N SER A 110 -5.14 1.19 2.45
CA SER A 110 -5.02 2.39 1.60
C SER A 110 -3.57 2.73 1.23
N PHE A 111 -3.46 3.62 0.25
CA PHE A 111 -2.20 4.12 -0.26
C PHE A 111 -2.21 5.64 -0.16
N LEU A 112 -1.19 6.19 0.50
CA LEU A 112 -0.89 7.62 0.45
C LEU A 112 0.30 7.82 -0.47
N ALA A 113 0.15 8.62 -1.52
CA ALA A 113 1.22 8.82 -2.50
C ALA A 113 1.60 10.29 -2.62
N SER A 114 2.86 10.51 -2.99
CA SER A 114 3.46 11.82 -3.23
C SER A 114 3.61 12.09 -4.73
N PRO A 115 3.40 13.33 -5.21
CA PRO A 115 2.99 14.50 -4.43
C PRO A 115 1.52 14.44 -4.01
N VAL A 116 1.21 14.98 -2.83
CA VAL A 116 -0.18 15.10 -2.37
C VAL A 116 -0.89 16.18 -3.17
N TYR A 117 -2.03 15.83 -3.74
CA TYR A 117 -2.94 16.75 -4.39
C TYR A 117 -3.94 17.30 -3.38
N ALA A 118 -4.22 18.60 -3.48
CA ALA A 118 -5.38 19.21 -2.85
C ALA A 118 -6.09 20.09 -3.86
N SER A 119 -7.36 19.75 -4.13
CA SER A 119 -8.21 20.55 -5.01
C SER A 119 -8.44 21.92 -4.41
N GLY A 120 -8.27 22.95 -5.24
CA GLY A 120 -8.81 24.27 -4.97
C GLY A 120 -8.00 25.16 -4.03
N SER A 121 -8.04 26.44 -4.38
CA SER A 121 -7.69 27.53 -3.49
C SER A 121 -8.69 27.58 -2.33
N ARG A 122 -8.32 27.12 -1.12
CA ARG A 122 -9.14 27.38 0.07
C ARG A 122 -9.19 28.90 0.30
N ASN A 123 -10.38 29.50 0.19
CA ASN A 123 -10.63 30.93 0.45
C ASN A 123 -9.74 31.90 -0.35
N GLY A 124 -9.47 31.63 -1.64
CA GLY A 124 -8.66 32.52 -2.48
C GLY A 124 -7.15 32.51 -2.17
N LYS A 125 -6.69 31.69 -1.22
CA LYS A 125 -5.26 31.38 -1.01
C LYS A 125 -4.85 30.14 -1.78
N LYS A 126 -3.74 30.19 -2.51
CA LYS A 126 -3.12 29.00 -3.11
C LYS A 126 -2.85 27.99 -2.00
N SER A 127 -3.21 26.72 -2.22
CA SER A 127 -3.06 25.64 -1.23
C SER A 127 -1.60 25.33 -0.86
N GLY A 128 -0.62 25.96 -1.51
CA GLY A 128 0.81 25.67 -1.36
C GLY A 128 1.21 24.30 -1.92
N LEU A 129 0.23 23.45 -2.24
CA LEU A 129 0.42 22.10 -2.75
C LEU A 129 0.49 22.10 -4.29
N PRO A 130 1.13 21.08 -4.88
CA PRO A 130 1.23 20.95 -6.33
C PRO A 130 -0.17 20.84 -6.98
N PRO A 131 -0.36 21.42 -8.18
CA PRO A 131 -1.61 21.32 -8.93
C PRO A 131 -1.81 19.93 -9.57
N VAL A 132 -0.87 18.99 -9.36
CA VAL A 132 -0.92 17.61 -9.86
C VAL A 132 -0.44 16.69 -8.75
N GLY A 133 -1.15 15.60 -8.49
CA GLY A 133 -0.75 14.63 -7.46
C GLY A 133 -1.82 13.61 -7.12
N TYR A 134 -1.73 13.02 -5.94
CA TYR A 134 -2.64 11.97 -5.47
C TYR A 134 -3.47 12.45 -4.28
N LEU A 135 -4.75 12.08 -4.23
CA LEU A 135 -5.57 12.37 -3.05
C LEU A 135 -5.23 11.36 -1.94
N PRO A 136 -5.16 11.81 -0.67
CA PRO A 136 -4.99 10.93 0.48
C PRO A 136 -6.14 9.91 0.59
N VAL A 137 -7.36 10.31 0.25
CA VAL A 137 -8.59 9.48 0.27
C VAL A 137 -9.58 10.07 -0.75
N PRO A 138 -10.28 9.28 -1.59
CA PRO A 138 -11.34 9.80 -2.46
C PRO A 138 -12.53 10.37 -1.65
N GLU A 139 -13.06 11.54 -2.04
CA GLU A 139 -14.17 12.25 -1.35
C GLU A 139 -15.48 11.44 -1.21
N HIS A 140 -15.62 10.33 -1.94
CA HIS A 140 -16.82 9.49 -1.96
C HIS A 140 -16.54 8.02 -1.57
N ARG A 141 -15.31 7.68 -1.20
CA ARG A 141 -14.93 6.34 -0.72
C ARG A 141 -14.08 6.47 0.53
N THR A 142 -14.74 6.35 1.67
CA THR A 142 -14.07 6.17 2.95
C THR A 142 -13.15 4.95 2.88
N GLY A 143 -11.83 5.19 2.93
CA GLY A 143 -10.94 4.30 3.66
C GLY A 143 -10.00 3.38 2.86
N GLY A 144 -10.00 3.42 1.53
CA GLY A 144 -9.21 2.47 0.72
C GLY A 144 -9.94 1.15 0.43
N VAL A 145 -9.18 0.09 0.13
CA VAL A 145 -9.70 -1.26 -0.19
C VAL A 145 -10.10 -1.95 1.11
N LYS A 146 -11.39 -2.24 1.24
CA LYS A 146 -11.95 -2.99 2.36
C LYS A 146 -11.64 -4.49 2.20
N VAL A 147 -10.97 -5.07 3.17
CA VAL A 147 -10.78 -6.52 3.28
C VAL A 147 -11.95 -7.08 4.08
N GLN A 148 -12.84 -7.83 3.42
CA GLN A 148 -13.94 -8.49 4.12
C GLN A 148 -13.40 -9.63 5.00
N LEU A 149 -14.11 -9.95 6.09
CA LEU A 149 -13.74 -11.07 6.96
C LEU A 149 -13.61 -12.38 6.19
N SER A 150 -14.52 -12.63 5.24
CA SER A 150 -14.48 -13.80 4.35
C SER A 150 -13.25 -13.84 3.43
N GLN A 151 -12.57 -12.71 3.24
CA GLN A 151 -11.38 -12.58 2.39
C GLN A 151 -10.08 -12.58 3.21
N LEU A 152 -10.14 -12.55 4.55
CA LEU A 152 -8.93 -12.48 5.37
C LEU A 152 -8.00 -13.65 5.11
N ASP A 153 -8.51 -14.87 5.00
CA ASP A 153 -7.68 -16.06 4.75
C ASP A 153 -7.17 -16.12 3.30
N GLU A 154 -7.89 -15.52 2.36
CA GLU A 154 -7.46 -15.38 0.98
C GLU A 154 -6.31 -14.37 0.87
N VAL A 155 -6.36 -13.28 1.62
CA VAL A 155 -5.40 -12.17 1.56
C VAL A 155 -4.22 -12.36 2.52
N PHE A 156 -4.44 -13.00 3.66
CA PHE A 156 -3.45 -13.24 4.71
C PHE A 156 -3.37 -14.71 5.09
N ALA A 157 -2.33 -15.39 4.58
CA ALA A 157 -2.01 -16.76 4.93
C ALA A 157 -0.49 -16.92 5.02
N ALA A 158 -0.05 -17.74 5.97
CA ALA A 158 1.37 -17.95 6.21
C ALA A 158 2.05 -18.69 5.04
N HIS A 159 3.37 -18.52 4.96
CA HIS A 159 4.29 -19.26 4.09
C HIS A 159 4.04 -19.09 2.59
N ARG A 160 3.62 -17.89 2.18
CA ARG A 160 3.46 -17.54 0.77
C ARG A 160 3.92 -16.12 0.46
N THR A 161 4.11 -15.88 -0.83
CA THR A 161 4.26 -14.55 -1.39
C THR A 161 2.99 -14.18 -2.15
N VAL A 162 2.45 -12.98 -1.91
CA VAL A 162 1.30 -12.43 -2.64
C VAL A 162 1.72 -11.17 -3.35
N LEU A 163 1.30 -10.99 -4.60
CA LEU A 163 1.41 -9.73 -5.33
C LEU A 163 0.06 -8.99 -5.27
N ILE A 164 0.07 -7.78 -4.71
CA ILE A 164 -1.03 -6.83 -4.77
C ILE A 164 -0.68 -5.81 -5.85
N ASP A 165 -1.41 -5.87 -6.97
CA ASP A 165 -1.31 -4.89 -8.04
C ASP A 165 -2.40 -3.84 -7.85
N ALA A 166 -2.00 -2.61 -7.51
CA ALA A 166 -2.90 -1.56 -7.10
C ALA A 166 -2.81 -0.33 -8.00
N GLN A 167 -3.98 0.25 -8.29
CA GLN A 167 -4.11 1.49 -9.03
C GLN A 167 -4.59 2.63 -8.12
N ILE A 168 -3.89 3.76 -8.13
CA ILE A 168 -4.33 5.03 -7.53
C ILE A 168 -4.67 6.05 -8.60
N HIS A 169 -5.53 7.02 -8.28
CA HIS A 169 -5.87 8.09 -9.22
C HIS A 169 -4.97 9.31 -9.02
N ARG A 170 -4.30 9.73 -10.09
CA ARG A 170 -3.56 10.98 -10.20
C ARG A 170 -4.47 12.09 -10.71
N PHE A 171 -4.60 13.15 -9.94
CA PHE A 171 -5.40 14.32 -10.25
C PHE A 171 -4.56 15.40 -10.91
N VAL A 172 -5.17 16.12 -11.84
CA VAL A 172 -4.58 17.29 -12.52
C VAL A 172 -5.58 18.42 -12.39
N ASP A 173 -5.18 19.51 -11.74
CA ASP A 173 -6.01 20.69 -11.57
C ASP A 173 -6.25 21.38 -12.93
N PRO A 174 -7.48 21.85 -13.22
CA PRO A 174 -7.77 22.60 -14.45
C PRO A 174 -6.85 23.81 -14.67
N SER A 175 -6.31 24.42 -13.61
CA SER A 175 -5.35 25.53 -13.69
C SER A 175 -4.06 25.19 -14.46
N VAL A 176 -3.69 23.92 -14.58
CA VAL A 176 -2.52 23.48 -15.36
C VAL A 176 -2.72 23.73 -16.86
N PHE A 177 -3.96 23.77 -17.34
CA PHE A 177 -4.29 23.99 -18.74
C PHE A 177 -4.50 25.48 -19.08
N GLN A 178 -4.35 26.39 -18.12
CA GLN A 178 -4.44 27.83 -18.37
C GLN A 178 -3.14 28.35 -18.99
N MET A 179 -3.16 28.51 -20.31
CA MET A 179 -2.06 29.12 -21.04
C MET A 179 -2.10 30.65 -20.85
N ARG A 180 -0.94 31.27 -20.59
CA ARG A 180 -0.86 32.73 -20.67
C ARG A 180 -0.97 33.15 -22.15
N PRO A 181 -1.74 34.20 -22.48
CA PRO A 181 -1.70 34.75 -23.81
C PRO A 181 -0.26 35.16 -24.14
N LEU A 182 0.19 34.79 -25.34
CA LEU A 182 1.46 35.27 -25.88
C LEU A 182 1.43 36.80 -25.84
N LYS A 183 2.46 37.41 -25.22
CA LYS A 183 2.61 38.86 -25.32
C LYS A 183 2.68 39.21 -26.82
N PRO A 184 1.87 40.15 -27.32
CA PRO A 184 2.04 40.62 -28.68
C PRO A 184 3.47 41.12 -28.83
N ALA A 185 4.13 40.74 -29.92
CA ALA A 185 5.44 41.29 -30.25
C ALA A 185 5.30 42.81 -30.33
N THR A 186 6.03 43.53 -29.48
CA THR A 186 6.09 44.98 -29.55
C THR A 186 6.73 45.34 -30.90
N PRO A 187 6.07 46.16 -31.74
CA PRO A 187 6.63 46.60 -33.01
C PRO A 187 7.86 47.49 -32.83
#